data_AF-A0A950TCC2-F1
#
_entry.id   AF-A0A950TCC2-F1
#
_cell.length_a   1.000
_cell.length_b   1.000
_cell.length_c   1.000
_cell.angle_alpha   90.00
_cell.angle_beta   90.00
_cell.angle_gamma   90.00
#
_symmetry.space_group_name_H-M   'P 1'
#
loop_
_entity.id
_entity.type
_entity.pdbx_description
1 polymer ?
#
loop_
_entity_poly.entity_id
_entity_poly.type
_entity_poly.pdbx_seq_one_letter_code
_entity_poly.pdbx_strand_id
1 'polypeptide(L)'
;TVASTNSSTLSSSHPSSQRLSFALFELIPHRIEDVTSSPLIASGADLDRSLRRVYAAIDGRKNLVELATTTHYGIKDVISALKALATLHRIELYGPEGKPVDSSLLPND
;
A
#
# COMPACT_ATOMS: atom_id res chain seq x y z
N THR A 1 -24.78 54.38 15.50
CA THR A 1 -24.71 54.08 14.06
C THR A 1 -23.73 52.95 13.86
N VAL A 2 -24.24 51.82 13.36
CA VAL A 2 -23.54 50.56 13.17
C VAL A 2 -22.62 50.64 11.94
N ALA A 3 -21.42 50.07 12.03
CA ALA A 3 -20.62 49.72 10.86
C ALA A 3 -20.18 48.27 11.03
N SER A 4 -20.94 47.39 10.38
CA SER A 4 -20.62 45.99 10.12
C SER A 4 -19.42 45.91 9.18
N THR A 5 -18.53 44.94 9.40
CA THR A 5 -17.73 44.38 8.31
C THR A 5 -17.64 42.89 8.57
N ASN A 6 -18.36 42.16 7.72
CA ASN A 6 -18.44 40.72 7.66
C ASN A 6 -17.73 40.32 6.37
N SER A 7 -17.19 39.09 6.33
CA SER A 7 -16.97 38.30 5.10
C SER A 7 -15.78 38.76 4.24
N SER A 8 -14.88 37.94 3.67
CA SER A 8 -14.83 36.52 3.35
C SER A 8 -13.42 36.17 2.85
N THR A 9 -13.22 34.87 2.55
CA THR A 9 -12.26 34.19 1.66
C THR A 9 -11.21 33.35 2.40
N LEU A 10 -11.56 32.13 2.80
CA LEU A 10 -11.42 30.90 1.99
C LEU A 10 -9.97 30.68 1.53
N SER A 11 -9.20 29.98 2.34
CA SER A 11 -8.13 29.13 1.84
C SER A 11 -8.32 27.75 2.49
N SER A 12 -9.29 27.00 1.96
CA SER A 12 -9.38 25.57 2.20
C SER A 12 -8.31 24.90 1.35
N SER A 13 -7.09 24.85 1.87
CA SER A 13 -6.03 24.01 1.35
C SER A 13 -6.28 22.56 1.77
N HIS A 14 -7.31 21.94 1.17
CA HIS A 14 -7.44 20.49 1.13
C HIS A 14 -7.10 19.92 -0.25
N PRO A 15 -5.82 19.88 -0.66
CA PRO A 15 -5.39 18.97 -1.70
C PRO A 15 -4.53 17.86 -1.08
N SER A 16 -5.12 16.92 -0.33
CA SER A 16 -4.28 15.87 0.28
C SER A 16 -4.91 14.49 0.43
N SER A 17 -6.20 14.34 0.75
CA SER A 17 -6.75 12.97 0.91
C SER A 17 -7.02 12.24 -0.42
N GLN A 18 -7.57 12.92 -1.42
CA GLN A 18 -7.94 12.27 -2.68
C GLN A 18 -6.72 11.88 -3.53
N ARG A 19 -5.65 12.68 -3.50
CA ARG A 19 -4.44 12.37 -4.25
C ARG A 19 -3.70 11.17 -3.66
N LEU A 20 -3.73 11.04 -2.34
CA LEU A 20 -3.19 9.88 -1.64
C LEU A 20 -3.98 8.61 -1.98
N SER A 21 -5.31 8.66 -2.05
CA SER A 21 -6.09 7.46 -2.40
C SER A 21 -5.78 6.91 -3.79
N PHE A 22 -5.55 7.75 -4.80
CA PHE A 22 -5.13 7.28 -6.13
C PHE A 22 -3.69 6.74 -6.11
N ALA A 23 -2.79 7.44 -5.42
CA ALA A 23 -1.39 7.02 -5.29
C ALA A 23 -1.25 5.65 -4.59
N LEU A 24 -2.16 5.30 -3.68
CA LEU A 24 -2.19 4.00 -3.01
C LEU A 24 -2.45 2.86 -4.00
N PHE A 25 -3.42 3.02 -4.90
CA PHE A 25 -3.74 1.99 -5.89
C PHE A 25 -2.64 1.81 -6.93
N GLU A 26 -1.81 2.83 -7.13
CA GLU A 26 -0.65 2.81 -8.01
C GLU A 26 0.62 2.26 -7.35
N LEU A 27 0.56 1.88 -6.07
CA LEU A 27 1.72 1.29 -5.40
C LEU A 27 2.05 -0.07 -6.02
N ILE A 28 3.34 -0.27 -6.26
CA ILE A 28 3.92 -1.49 -6.80
C ILE A 28 4.72 -2.13 -5.66
N PRO A 29 4.22 -3.22 -5.06
CA PRO A 29 5.01 -3.96 -4.10
C PRO A 29 6.15 -4.70 -4.79
N HIS A 30 7.30 -4.74 -4.12
CA HIS A 30 8.48 -5.47 -4.50
C HIS A 30 8.83 -6.47 -3.40
N ARG A 31 9.19 -7.69 -3.77
CA ARG A 31 9.68 -8.66 -2.80
C ARG A 31 11.11 -8.33 -2.43
N ILE A 32 11.39 -8.37 -1.14
CA ILE A 32 12.74 -8.41 -0.61
C ILE A 32 13.15 -9.89 -0.62
N GLU A 33 13.59 -10.37 -1.78
CA GLU A 33 14.12 -11.72 -1.90
C GLU A 33 15.59 -11.67 -1.46
N ASP A 34 15.89 -12.18 -0.25
CA ASP A 34 17.28 -12.49 0.10
C ASP A 34 17.71 -13.70 -0.74
N VAL A 35 18.28 -13.40 -1.92
CA VAL A 35 18.73 -14.38 -2.92
C VAL A 35 19.90 -15.24 -2.45
N THR A 36 20.26 -15.25 -1.16
CA THR A 36 21.46 -15.96 -0.70
C THR A 36 21.34 -16.83 0.54
N SER A 37 20.38 -16.62 1.44
CA SER A 37 20.47 -17.32 2.73
C SER A 37 19.12 -17.77 3.29
N SER A 38 18.85 -19.06 3.07
CA SER A 38 18.20 -19.98 4.02
C SER A 38 16.83 -20.54 3.59
N PRO A 39 16.69 -21.87 3.52
CA PRO A 39 15.40 -22.54 3.29
C PRO A 39 14.41 -22.36 4.46
N LEU A 40 14.79 -21.68 5.54
CA LEU A 40 13.91 -21.38 6.69
C LEU A 40 12.85 -20.31 6.38
N ILE A 41 13.05 -19.47 5.36
CA ILE A 41 12.05 -18.48 4.91
C ILE A 41 11.01 -19.11 3.94
N ALA A 42 11.32 -20.29 3.38
CA ALA A 42 10.34 -21.11 2.65
C ALA A 42 9.28 -21.70 3.61
N SER A 43 9.50 -21.61 4.92
CA SER A 43 8.51 -21.98 5.94
C SER A 43 7.47 -20.87 6.07
N GLY A 44 6.69 -20.64 5.02
CA GLY A 44 5.43 -19.91 5.09
C GLY A 44 4.38 -20.60 5.98
N ALA A 45 4.77 -21.52 6.86
CA ALA A 45 3.89 -22.32 7.71
C ALA A 45 2.99 -21.44 8.60
N ASP A 46 3.51 -20.32 9.11
CA ASP A 46 2.80 -19.37 9.97
C ASP A 46 2.17 -18.19 9.21
N LEU A 47 2.38 -18.10 7.89
CA LEU A 47 1.82 -17.02 7.10
C LEU A 47 0.41 -17.40 6.64
N ASP A 48 -0.56 -16.52 6.88
CA ASP A 48 -1.94 -16.76 6.45
C ASP A 48 -2.00 -17.14 4.96
N ARG A 49 -2.94 -18.01 4.59
CA ARG A 49 -3.08 -18.48 3.21
C ARG A 49 -3.27 -17.31 2.24
N SER A 50 -3.96 -16.26 2.68
CA SER A 50 -4.16 -15.03 1.93
C SER A 50 -2.84 -14.28 1.70
N LEU A 51 -2.05 -14.08 2.75
CA LEU A 51 -0.74 -13.42 2.67
C LEU A 51 0.22 -14.15 1.74
N ARG A 52 0.28 -15.49 1.82
CA ARG A 52 1.12 -16.29 0.91
C ARG A 52 0.73 -16.10 -0.55
N ARG A 53 -0.57 -16.07 -0.83
CA ARG A 53 -1.08 -15.91 -2.19
C ARG A 53 -0.83 -14.50 -2.73
N VAL A 54 -0.99 -13.47 -1.90
CA VAL A 54 -0.64 -12.09 -2.26
C VAL A 54 0.87 -12.01 -2.50
N TYR A 55 1.70 -12.49 -1.56
CA TYR A 55 3.15 -12.51 -1.72
C TYR A 55 3.58 -13.20 -3.01
N ALA A 56 3.05 -14.40 -3.29
CA ALA A 56 3.32 -15.16 -4.52
C ALA A 56 2.86 -14.46 -5.81
N ALA A 57 1.94 -13.50 -5.73
CA ALA A 57 1.50 -12.69 -6.87
C ALA A 57 2.33 -11.41 -7.08
N ILE A 58 3.08 -10.96 -6.06
CA ILE A 58 3.96 -9.78 -6.15
C ILE A 58 5.13 -10.10 -7.08
N ASP A 59 5.25 -9.37 -8.18
CA ASP A 59 6.30 -9.54 -9.20
C ASP A 59 7.16 -8.28 -9.39
N GLY A 60 6.96 -7.25 -8.56
CA GLY A 60 7.62 -5.95 -8.69
C GLY A 60 7.15 -5.13 -9.90
N ARG A 61 6.00 -5.49 -10.50
CA ARG A 61 5.46 -4.80 -11.68
C ARG A 61 4.00 -4.45 -11.53
N LYS A 62 3.24 -5.30 -10.86
CA LYS A 62 1.80 -5.13 -10.67
C LYS A 62 1.50 -4.15 -9.56
N ASN A 63 0.52 -3.29 -9.80
CA ASN A 63 -0.03 -2.44 -8.76
C ASN A 63 -1.08 -3.17 -7.89
N LEU A 64 -1.62 -2.49 -6.87
CA LEU A 64 -2.61 -3.09 -5.96
C LEU A 64 -3.88 -3.59 -6.65
N VAL A 65 -4.36 -2.88 -7.68
CA VAL A 65 -5.57 -3.25 -8.43
C VAL A 65 -5.33 -4.51 -9.26
N GLU A 66 -4.17 -4.58 -9.90
CA GLU A 66 -3.74 -5.76 -10.65
C GLU A 66 -3.50 -6.98 -9.75
N LEU A 67 -2.98 -6.75 -8.54
CA LEU A 67 -2.82 -7.79 -7.52
C LEU A 67 -4.16 -8.29 -7.00
N ALA A 68 -5.11 -7.40 -6.69
CA ALA A 68 -6.47 -7.77 -6.29
C ALA A 68 -7.13 -8.65 -7.38
N THR A 69 -7.00 -8.23 -8.64
CA THR A 69 -7.53 -8.98 -9.79
C THR A 69 -6.84 -10.35 -9.94
N THR A 70 -5.51 -10.40 -9.86
CA THR A 70 -4.74 -11.65 -10.01
C THR A 70 -5.04 -12.63 -8.87
N THR A 71 -5.13 -12.13 -7.65
CA THR A 71 -5.31 -12.96 -6.45
C THR A 71 -6.76 -13.30 -6.15
N HIS A 72 -7.71 -12.64 -6.84
CA HIS A 72 -9.15 -12.70 -6.59
C HIS A 72 -9.52 -12.28 -5.16
N TYR A 73 -8.76 -11.35 -4.57
CA TYR A 73 -9.04 -10.76 -3.27
C TYR A 73 -9.57 -9.34 -3.42
N GLY A 74 -10.31 -8.88 -2.42
CA GLY A 74 -10.70 -7.47 -2.35
C GLY A 74 -9.46 -6.60 -2.18
N ILE A 75 -9.49 -5.37 -2.71
CA ILE A 75 -8.37 -4.43 -2.55
C ILE A 75 -8.05 -4.20 -1.07
N LYS A 76 -9.05 -4.19 -0.20
CA LYS A 76 -8.86 -4.12 1.27
C LYS A 76 -8.02 -5.28 1.80
N ASP A 77 -8.34 -6.51 1.40
CA ASP A 77 -7.59 -7.71 1.81
C ASP A 77 -6.15 -7.67 1.30
N VAL A 78 -5.95 -7.18 0.07
CA VAL A 78 -4.61 -6.98 -0.49
C VAL A 78 -3.84 -5.93 0.29
N ILE A 79 -4.45 -4.78 0.63
CA ILE A 79 -3.80 -3.75 1.45
C ILE A 79 -3.39 -4.32 2.81
N SER A 80 -4.28 -5.04 3.49
CA SER A 80 -4.00 -5.68 4.77
C SER A 80 -2.87 -6.72 4.65
N ALA A 81 -2.88 -7.53 3.59
CA ALA A 81 -1.82 -8.50 3.33
C ALA A 81 -0.48 -7.82 3.04
N LEU A 82 -0.45 -6.77 2.22
CA LEU A 82 0.75 -5.99 1.93
C LEU A 82 1.30 -5.33 3.18
N LYS A 83 0.43 -4.78 4.04
CA LYS A 83 0.84 -4.21 5.32
C LYS A 83 1.49 -5.26 6.22
N ALA A 84 0.86 -6.43 6.36
CA ALA A 84 1.43 -7.52 7.13
C ALA A 84 2.77 -8.01 6.57
N LEU A 85 2.89 -8.13 5.25
CA LEU A 85 4.13 -8.50 4.57
C LEU A 85 5.23 -7.44 4.76
N ALA A 86 4.88 -6.16 4.74
CA ALA A 86 5.80 -5.06 4.99
C ALA A 86 6.27 -5.02 6.45
N THR A 87 5.38 -5.23 7.42
CA THR A 87 5.74 -5.41 8.85
C THR A 87 6.67 -6.59 9.07
N LEU A 88 6.53 -7.65 8.27
CA LEU A 88 7.41 -8.81 8.30
C LEU A 88 8.72 -8.60 7.52
N HIS A 89 8.98 -7.38 7.02
CA HIS A 89 10.13 -7.03 6.19
C HIS A 89 10.32 -7.98 5.00
N ARG A 90 9.22 -8.43 4.40
CA ARG A 90 9.22 -9.31 3.22
C ARG A 90 9.09 -8.54 1.91
N ILE A 91 8.54 -7.34 1.97
CA ILE A 91 8.27 -6.51 0.81
C ILE A 91 8.58 -5.05 1.09
N GLU A 92 8.84 -4.30 0.02
CA GLU A 92 8.86 -2.85 0.00
C GLU A 92 7.76 -2.36 -0.95
N LEU A 93 7.23 -1.17 -0.71
CA LEU A 93 6.22 -0.55 -1.58
C LEU A 93 6.88 0.60 -2.33
N TYR A 94 6.63 0.67 -3.64
CA TYR A 94 7.10 1.75 -4.47
C TYR A 94 5.93 2.47 -5.11
N GLY A 95 6.03 3.79 -5.24
CA GLY A 95 5.11 4.56 -6.08
C GLY A 95 5.42 4.35 -7.57
N PRO A 96 4.55 4.82 -8.47
CA PRO A 96 4.74 4.72 -9.92
C PRO A 96 6.01 5.44 -10.41
N GLU A 97 6.51 6.42 -9.64
CA GLU A 97 7.78 7.09 -9.90
C GLU A 97 9.03 6.29 -9.43
N GLY A 98 8.85 5.05 -8.95
CA GLY A 98 9.93 4.23 -8.40
C GLY A 98 10.44 4.71 -7.04
N LYS A 99 9.70 5.60 -6.37
CA LYS A 99 10.06 6.11 -5.03
C LYS A 99 9.55 5.15 -3.95
N PRO A 100 10.36 4.80 -2.94
CA PRO A 100 9.88 3.98 -1.84
C PRO A 100 8.78 4.72 -1.06
N VAL A 101 7.74 3.98 -0.69
CA VAL A 101 6.59 4.45 0.05
C VAL A 101 6.50 3.66 1.35
N ASP A 102 6.35 4.39 2.45
CA ASP A 102 6.22 3.77 3.76
C ASP A 102 4.87 3.04 3.88
N SER A 103 4.90 1.77 4.28
CA SER A 103 3.70 0.95 4.47
C SER A 103 2.79 1.45 5.60
N SER A 104 3.28 2.32 6.48
CA SER A 104 2.49 3.01 7.50
C SER A 104 1.47 3.99 6.89
N LEU A 105 1.68 4.41 5.63
CA LEU A 105 0.76 5.25 4.88
C LEU A 105 -0.43 4.48 4.31
N LEU A 106 -0.39 3.13 4.35
CA LEU A 106 -1.54 2.31 4.01
C LEU A 106 -2.64 2.48 5.08
N PRO A 107 -3.90 2.70 4.67
CA PRO A 107 -5.01 2.93 5.59
C PRO A 107 -5.12 1.75 6.58
N ASN A 108 -5.18 2.08 7.87
CA ASN A 108 -5.76 1.19 8.86
C ASN A 108 -7.27 1.26 8.67
N ASP A 109 -7.91 0.13 8.40
CA ASP A 109 -9.36 0.02 8.57
C ASP A 109 -9.71 0.20 10.06
#